data_AF-A0A5K0YRS1-F1
#
_entry.id   AF-A0A5K0YRS1-F1
#
_cell.length_a   1.000
_cell.length_b   1.000
_cell.length_c   1.000
_cell.angle_alpha   90.00
_cell.angle_beta   90.00
_cell.angle_gamma   90.00
#
_symmetry.space_group_name_H-M   'P 1'
#
loop_
_entity.id
_entity.type
_entity.pdbx_description
1 polymer ?
#
loop_
_entity_poly.entity_id
_entity_poly.type
_entity_poly.pdbx_seq_one_letter_code
_entity_poly.pdbx_strand_id
1 'polypeptide(L)'
;VDFSGMVDDEFLERLGLEKGTRKLVNHEERGRVLQAMDGCSYKAAAGGSLSNSLVALARLGAKAIAGPSLNVGMAGGVGSDPLGGFY
;
A
#
# COMPACT_ATOMS: atom_id res chain seq x y z
N VAL A 1 2.65 4.18 0.30
CA VAL A 1 1.21 4.27 0.63
C VAL A 1 0.45 3.44 -0.38
N ASP A 2 -0.50 2.63 0.10
CA ASP A 2 -1.36 1.82 -0.75
C ASP A 2 -2.75 2.47 -0.81
N PHE A 3 -3.31 2.55 -2.01
CA PHE A 3 -4.70 2.96 -2.25
C PHE A 3 -5.50 1.73 -2.66
N SER A 4 -6.65 1.51 -2.03
CA SER A 4 -7.49 0.35 -2.29
C SER A 4 -8.95 0.76 -2.41
N GLY A 5 -9.59 0.43 -3.53
CA GLY A 5 -11.00 0.65 -3.78
C GLY A 5 -11.62 -0.58 -4.47
N MET A 6 -12.92 -0.79 -4.26
CA MET A 6 -13.67 -1.78 -5.02
C MET A 6 -14.01 -1.17 -6.38
N VAL A 7 -13.70 -1.88 -7.45
CA VAL A 7 -13.96 -1.48 -8.84
C VAL A 7 -14.63 -2.64 -9.57
N ASP A 8 -15.38 -2.31 -10.62
CA ASP A 8 -15.97 -3.30 -11.53
C ASP A 8 -15.00 -3.68 -12.66
N ASP A 9 -15.41 -4.67 -13.46
CA ASP A 9 -14.60 -5.11 -14.60
C ASP A 9 -14.56 -4.04 -15.71
N GLU A 10 -15.59 -3.20 -15.85
CA GLU A 10 -15.62 -2.05 -16.80
C GLU A 10 -14.50 -1.04 -16.50
N PHE A 11 -14.26 -0.75 -15.22
CA PHE A 11 -13.15 0.11 -14.79
C PHE A 11 -11.79 -0.45 -15.22
N LEU A 12 -11.59 -1.77 -15.06
CA LEU A 12 -10.36 -2.45 -15.44
C LEU A 12 -10.15 -2.42 -16.96
N GLU A 13 -11.20 -2.72 -17.73
CA GLU A 13 -11.17 -2.68 -19.20
C GLU A 13 -10.85 -1.27 -19.72
N ARG A 14 -11.52 -0.24 -19.18
CA ARG A 14 -11.31 1.16 -19.56
C ARG A 14 -9.86 1.62 -19.36
N LEU A 15 -9.17 1.08 -18.35
CA LEU A 15 -7.77 1.38 -18.07
C LEU A 15 -6.77 0.38 -18.66
N GLY A 16 -7.25 -0.65 -19.37
CA GLY A 16 -6.41 -1.72 -19.92
C GLY A 16 -5.67 -2.52 -18.84
N LEU A 17 -6.28 -2.71 -17.68
CA LEU A 17 -5.70 -3.43 -16.54
C LEU A 17 -6.15 -4.90 -16.55
N GLU A 18 -5.18 -5.81 -16.53
CA GLU A 18 -5.48 -7.24 -16.43
C GLU A 18 -5.70 -7.66 -14.97
N LYS A 19 -6.88 -8.22 -14.70
CA LYS A 19 -7.29 -8.66 -13.36
C LYS A 19 -6.34 -9.72 -12.80
N GLY A 20 -5.97 -9.57 -11.52
CA GLY A 20 -5.11 -10.54 -10.82
C GLY A 20 -3.62 -10.41 -11.13
N THR A 21 -3.21 -9.40 -11.90
CA THR A 21 -1.80 -9.16 -12.22
C THR A 21 -1.16 -8.10 -11.32
N ARG A 22 0.17 -8.07 -11.30
CA ARG A 22 0.97 -6.99 -10.69
C ARG A 22 1.83 -6.37 -11.78
N LYS A 23 1.69 -5.06 -11.97
CA LYS A 23 2.47 -4.29 -12.94
C LYS A 23 3.19 -3.13 -12.24
N LEU A 24 4.45 -2.90 -12.62
CA LEU A 24 5.12 -1.64 -12.32
C LEU A 24 4.58 -0.56 -13.25
N VAL A 25 4.11 0.55 -12.67
CA VAL A 25 3.56 1.68 -13.41
C VAL A 25 4.50 2.87 -13.36
N ASN A 26 4.56 3.63 -14.46
CA ASN A 26 5.26 4.90 -14.47
C ASN A 26 4.40 6.03 -13.87
N HIS A 27 4.93 7.25 -13.85
CA HIS A 27 4.25 8.40 -13.27
C HIS A 27 2.92 8.73 -13.96
N GLU A 28 2.87 8.65 -15.29
CA GLU A 28 1.66 8.94 -16.08
C GLU A 28 0.57 7.90 -15.88
N GLU A 29 0.92 6.61 -15.95
CA GLU A 29 -0.01 5.50 -15.73
C GLU A 29 -0.59 5.57 -14.32
N ARG A 30 0.26 5.83 -13.31
CA ARG A 30 -0.18 6.05 -11.94
C ARG A 30 -1.16 7.21 -11.84
N GLY A 31 -0.87 8.34 -12.50
CA GLY A 31 -1.76 9.50 -12.54
C GLY A 31 -3.13 9.19 -13.14
N ARG A 32 -3.17 8.46 -14.27
CA ARG A 32 -4.42 8.04 -14.92
C ARG A 32 -5.28 7.16 -14.02
N VAL A 33 -4.66 6.19 -13.34
CA VAL A 33 -5.37 5.29 -12.41
C VAL A 33 -5.92 6.09 -11.23
N LEU A 34 -5.12 6.95 -10.60
CA LEU A 34 -5.56 7.75 -9.45
C LEU A 34 -6.67 8.73 -9.84
N GLN A 35 -6.61 9.33 -11.02
CA GLN A 35 -7.67 10.20 -11.53
C GLN A 35 -8.96 9.42 -11.79
N ALA A 36 -8.89 8.21 -12.33
CA ALA A 36 -10.07 7.37 -12.53
C ALA A 36 -10.69 6.91 -11.20
N MET A 37 -9.87 6.79 -10.14
CA MET A 37 -10.34 6.50 -8.78
C MET A 37 -10.94 7.74 -8.07
N ASP A 38 -10.80 8.94 -8.64
CA ASP A 38 -11.38 10.15 -8.07
C ASP A 38 -12.92 10.08 -8.11
N GLY A 39 -13.56 10.34 -6.97
CA GLY A 39 -14.99 10.13 -6.79
C GLY A 39 -15.42 8.69 -6.44
N CYS A 40 -14.51 7.70 -6.48
CA CYS A 40 -14.77 6.37 -5.92
C CYS A 40 -14.48 6.35 -4.42
N SER A 41 -15.19 5.48 -3.69
CA SER A 41 -14.81 5.19 -2.29
C SER A 41 -13.53 4.36 -2.28
N TYR A 42 -12.44 4.92 -1.78
CA TYR A 42 -11.16 4.23 -1.59
C TYR A 42 -10.62 4.44 -0.18
N LYS A 43 -9.71 3.55 0.22
CA LYS A 43 -8.97 3.60 1.47
C LYS A 43 -7.48 3.81 1.17
N ALA A 44 -6.87 4.76 1.87
CA ALA A 44 -5.42 4.89 1.94
C ALA A 44 -4.88 4.14 3.18
N ALA A 45 -3.74 3.47 3.04
CA ALA A 45 -3.05 2.79 4.13
C ALA A 45 -1.53 2.84 3.97
N ALA A 46 -0.81 2.73 5.09
CA ALA A 46 0.62 2.44 5.03
C ALA A 46 0.82 1.12 4.29
N GLY A 47 1.75 1.11 3.35
CA GLY A 47 1.90 0.04 2.36
C GLY A 47 3.31 -0.53 2.29
N GLY A 48 3.52 -1.40 1.32
CA GLY A 48 4.82 -2.02 1.05
C GLY A 48 5.01 -3.37 1.75
N SER A 49 5.57 -4.32 1.01
CA SER A 49 5.74 -5.72 1.45
C SER A 49 6.61 -5.85 2.69
N LEU A 50 7.71 -5.09 2.76
CA LEU A 50 8.61 -5.09 3.92
C LEU A 50 7.91 -4.51 5.14
N SER A 51 7.32 -3.31 5.03
CA SER A 51 6.62 -2.65 6.14
C SER A 51 5.54 -3.55 6.72
N ASN A 52 4.71 -4.15 5.86
CA ASN A 52 3.64 -5.05 6.30
C ASN A 52 4.19 -6.29 7.04
N SER A 53 5.28 -6.86 6.54
CA SER A 53 5.97 -7.99 7.19
C SER A 53 6.54 -7.60 8.56
N LEU A 54 7.18 -6.43 8.66
CA LEU A 54 7.77 -5.93 9.91
C LEU A 54 6.70 -5.57 10.95
N VAL A 55 5.57 -5.00 10.53
CA VAL A 55 4.42 -4.74 11.41
C VAL A 55 3.86 -6.06 11.94
N ALA A 56 3.72 -7.08 11.09
CA ALA A 56 3.28 -8.40 11.53
C ALA A 56 4.28 -9.02 12.53
N LEU A 57 5.58 -8.95 12.23
CA LEU A 57 6.64 -9.43 13.11
C LEU A 57 6.62 -8.73 14.47
N ALA A 58 6.50 -7.40 14.49
CA ALA A 58 6.43 -6.63 15.73
C ALA A 58 5.22 -7.02 16.58
N ARG A 59 4.05 -7.20 15.96
CA ARG A 59 2.82 -7.60 16.67
C ARG A 59 2.90 -9.01 17.28
N LEU A 60 3.51 -9.94 16.55
CA LEU A 60 3.72 -11.31 17.02
C LEU A 60 4.80 -11.38 18.11
N GLY A 61 5.92 -10.69 17.91
CA GLY A 61 7.06 -10.66 18.83
C GLY A 61 6.81 -9.84 20.11
N ALA A 62 5.83 -8.93 20.11
CA ALA A 62 5.42 -8.21 21.31
C ALA A 62 4.66 -9.10 22.32
N LYS A 63 4.00 -10.16 21.85
CA LYS A 63 3.23 -11.12 22.66
C LYS A 63 3.98 -12.43 22.86
N ALA A 64 5.29 -12.38 23.07
CA ALA A 64 6.10 -13.58 23.29
C ALA A 64 5.57 -14.36 24.51
N ILE A 65 5.25 -15.65 24.32
CA ILE A 65 4.77 -16.55 25.37
C ILE A 65 5.87 -16.79 26.42
N ALA A 66 7.13 -16.72 26.00
CA ALA A 66 8.31 -16.73 26.85
C ALA A 66 9.44 -15.93 26.19
N GLY A 67 10.22 -15.20 26.99
CA GLY A 67 11.34 -14.37 26.52
C GLY A 67 11.02 -12.87 26.42
N PRO A 68 12.03 -12.02 26.16
CA PRO A 68 11.86 -10.58 26.05
C PRO A 68 11.10 -10.18 24.77
N SER A 69 10.36 -9.08 24.83
CA SER A 69 9.65 -8.53 23.68
C SER A 69 10.62 -8.18 22.54
N LEU A 70 10.24 -8.51 21.31
CA LEU A 70 11.02 -8.19 20.12
C LEU A 70 10.79 -6.73 19.69
N ASN A 71 11.87 -5.95 19.62
CA ASN A 71 11.85 -4.61 19.06
C ASN A 71 12.18 -4.65 17.56
N VAL A 72 11.34 -4.03 16.75
CA VAL A 72 11.49 -4.01 15.29
C VAL A 72 11.60 -2.55 14.82
N GLY A 73 12.64 -2.24 14.08
CA GLY A 73 12.83 -0.96 13.41
C GLY A 73 12.74 -1.10 11.90
N MET A 74 12.32 -0.03 11.22
CA MET A 74 12.30 0.06 9.75
C MET A 74 13.02 1.34 9.33
N ALA A 75 13.78 1.26 8.23
CA ALA A 75 14.38 2.41 7.57
C ALA A 75 14.06 2.38 6.07
N GLY A 76 13.82 3.54 5.49
CA GLY A 76 13.51 3.71 4.07
C GLY A 76 13.33 5.19 3.72
N GLY A 77 13.42 5.51 2.43
CA GLY A 77 13.15 6.87 1.95
C GLY A 77 11.65 7.14 1.85
N VAL A 78 11.22 8.32 2.29
CA VAL A 78 9.85 8.83 2.10
C VAL A 78 9.91 10.19 1.40
N GLY A 79 8.84 10.52 0.67
CA GLY A 79 8.73 11.83 0.01
C GLY A 79 8.50 12.96 1.02
N SER A 80 8.90 14.18 0.69
CA SER A 80 8.54 15.39 1.46
C SER A 80 7.20 15.96 0.98
N ASP A 81 6.19 15.09 0.87
CA ASP A 81 4.87 15.38 0.34
C ASP A 81 3.78 14.81 1.26
N PRO A 82 2.48 15.10 1.04
CA PRO A 82 1.42 14.60 1.91
C PRO A 82 1.35 13.06 2.02
N LEU A 83 1.78 12.30 1.00
CA LEU A 83 1.82 10.85 1.08
C LEU A 83 2.98 10.36 1.95
N GLY A 84 4.11 11.06 1.90
CA GLY A 84 5.24 10.82 2.80
C GLY A 84 4.92 11.19 4.25
N GLY A 85 4.16 12.27 4.49
CA GLY A 85 3.67 12.61 5.84
C GLY A 85 2.55 11.70 6.36
N PHE A 86 1.79 11.08 5.46
CA PHE A 86 0.78 10.06 5.80
C PHE A 86 1.40 8.72 6.19
N TYR A 87 2.50 8.34 5.55
CA TYR A 87 3.19 7.07 5.76
C TYR A 87 3.91 7.04 7.12
#